data_AF-A0A9W8D0M8-F1
#
_entry.id   AF-A0A9W8D0M8-F1
#
_cell.length_a   1.000
_cell.length_b   1.000
_cell.length_c   1.000
_cell.angle_alpha   90.00
_cell.angle_beta   90.00
_cell.angle_gamma   90.00
#
_symmetry.space_group_name_H-M   'P 1'
#
loop_
_entity.id
_entity.type
_entity.pdbx_description
1 polymer ?
#
loop_
_entity_poly.entity_id
_entity_poly.type
_entity_poly.pdbx_seq_one_letter_code
_entity_poly.pdbx_strand_id
1 'polypeptide(L)'
;MLCCKHNRLSSEELTETEKVMNSYLDEQWPADGLRFSPWAYSRATKQGILLAIFKGLNVLTVLELSASSMLDFCLDIEALYNNVPYHSFNHAVDVVVKLYYMLHDLHAAAYLASYDIAALLISALCHDCGHPGMNNLFQKNANTELAQRYPDAILERYSVDLAVGCIEKHGLLRNVENLRDPVYSDRTTVEADVASRMLFSIRSAILATDMTRHFGVVEDCRSLVSVLLKKARR
;
A
#
# COMPACT_ATOMS: atom_id res chain seq x y z
N MET A 1 -13.18 6.53 -19.35
CA MET A 1 -13.32 5.09 -19.53
C MET A 1 -12.04 4.40 -19.15
N LEU A 2 -12.10 3.55 -18.13
CA LEU A 2 -10.98 2.70 -17.73
C LEU A 2 -10.65 1.68 -18.83
N CYS A 3 -9.38 1.40 -19.02
CA CYS A 3 -8.91 0.38 -19.96
C CYS A 3 -7.62 -0.26 -19.44
N CYS A 4 -7.57 -1.59 -19.42
CA CYS A 4 -6.39 -2.33 -19.00
C CYS A 4 -5.52 -2.66 -20.23
N LYS A 5 -4.21 -2.43 -20.14
CA LYS A 5 -3.21 -2.78 -21.16
C LYS A 5 -2.68 -4.19 -20.97
N HIS A 6 -2.55 -4.63 -19.73
CA HIS A 6 -1.90 -5.90 -19.38
C HIS A 6 -2.90 -6.93 -18.84
N ASN A 7 -4.01 -6.47 -18.27
CA ASN A 7 -5.07 -7.31 -17.74
C ASN A 7 -6.34 -7.24 -18.59
N ARG A 8 -7.26 -8.19 -18.37
CA ARG A 8 -8.58 -8.18 -19.00
C ARG A 8 -9.66 -8.26 -17.92
N LEU A 9 -10.46 -7.21 -17.84
CA LEU A 9 -11.75 -7.19 -17.16
C LEU A 9 -12.85 -7.16 -18.23
N SER A 10 -14.02 -7.70 -17.92
CA SER A 10 -15.20 -7.54 -18.76
C SER A 10 -15.64 -6.07 -18.82
N SER A 11 -16.39 -5.69 -19.86
CA SER A 11 -16.92 -4.32 -19.99
C SER A 11 -17.81 -3.92 -18.80
N GLU A 12 -18.53 -4.89 -18.23
CA GLU A 12 -19.36 -4.69 -17.03
C GLU A 12 -18.48 -4.38 -15.81
N GLU A 13 -17.45 -5.18 -15.55
CA GLU A 13 -16.50 -4.95 -14.46
C GLU A 13 -15.77 -3.60 -14.59
N LEU A 14 -15.36 -3.21 -15.80
CA LEU A 14 -14.73 -1.90 -16.03
C LEU A 14 -15.70 -0.75 -15.73
N THR A 15 -16.96 -0.90 -16.13
CA THR A 15 -18.00 0.11 -15.87
C THR A 15 -18.30 0.22 -14.38
N GLU A 16 -18.42 -0.90 -13.68
CA GLU A 16 -18.60 -0.93 -12.22
C GLU A 16 -17.40 -0.30 -11.51
N THR A 17 -16.18 -0.69 -11.88
CA THR A 17 -14.93 -0.16 -11.32
C THR A 17 -14.87 1.36 -11.49
N GLU A 18 -15.17 1.88 -12.69
CA GLU A 18 -15.16 3.33 -12.97
C GLU A 18 -16.26 4.08 -12.23
N LYS A 19 -17.46 3.49 -12.13
CA LYS A 19 -18.58 4.06 -11.37
C LYS A 19 -18.19 4.21 -9.90
N VAL A 20 -17.72 3.14 -9.27
CA VAL A 20 -17.26 3.15 -7.88
C VAL A 20 -16.13 4.17 -7.73
N MET A 21 -15.05 4.08 -8.52
CA MET A 21 -13.92 5.02 -8.44
C MET A 21 -14.36 6.51 -8.41
N ASN A 22 -15.41 6.87 -9.14
CA ASN A 22 -15.86 8.25 -9.24
C ASN A 22 -16.88 8.67 -8.18
N SER A 23 -17.73 7.78 -7.67
CA SER A 23 -18.78 8.18 -6.69
C SER A 23 -18.39 7.92 -5.24
N TYR A 24 -17.37 7.10 -5.01
CA TYR A 24 -17.22 6.48 -3.70
C TYR A 24 -16.84 7.41 -2.57
N LEU A 25 -15.96 8.38 -2.83
CA LEU A 25 -15.59 9.39 -1.84
C LEU A 25 -16.67 10.45 -1.65
N ASP A 26 -17.50 10.68 -2.67
CA ASP A 26 -18.57 11.67 -2.66
C ASP A 26 -19.79 11.19 -1.84
N GLU A 27 -19.97 9.87 -1.70
CA GLU A 27 -21.09 9.23 -0.97
C GLU A 27 -20.80 8.92 0.52
N GLN A 28 -19.86 9.64 1.16
CA GLN A 28 -19.42 9.45 2.56
C GLN A 28 -18.73 8.10 2.84
N TRP A 29 -17.41 8.08 2.62
CA TRP A 29 -16.59 6.89 2.45
C TRP A 29 -15.89 6.36 3.72
N PRO A 30 -15.92 5.02 3.96
CA PRO A 30 -17.04 4.11 3.76
C PRO A 30 -18.19 4.47 4.70
N ALA A 31 -19.44 4.22 4.28
CA ALA A 31 -20.61 4.36 5.17
C ALA A 31 -20.44 3.57 6.48
N ASP A 32 -19.66 2.49 6.43
CA ASP A 32 -19.35 1.61 7.57
C ASP A 32 -18.05 1.96 8.31
N GLY A 33 -17.24 2.91 7.82
CA GLY A 33 -15.96 3.31 8.42
C GLY A 33 -15.04 2.12 8.73
N LEU A 34 -14.61 2.01 9.99
CA LEU A 34 -13.80 0.88 10.48
C LEU A 34 -14.51 -0.49 10.41
N ARG A 35 -15.83 -0.53 10.21
CA ARG A 35 -16.61 -1.76 10.03
C ARG A 35 -16.62 -2.27 8.59
N PHE A 36 -15.95 -1.56 7.67
CA PHE A 36 -15.77 -2.01 6.29
C PHE A 36 -15.30 -3.47 6.23
N SER A 37 -15.96 -4.28 5.40
CA SER A 37 -15.60 -5.67 5.13
C SER A 37 -15.40 -5.89 3.62
N PRO A 38 -14.19 -6.22 3.15
CA PRO A 38 -13.93 -6.43 1.73
C PRO A 38 -14.63 -7.67 1.16
N TRP A 39 -15.07 -8.60 2.01
CA TRP A 39 -15.86 -9.77 1.60
C TRP A 39 -17.28 -9.42 1.15
N ALA A 40 -17.80 -8.25 1.52
CA ALA A 40 -19.14 -7.80 1.12
C ALA A 40 -19.20 -7.30 -0.34
N TYR A 41 -18.04 -7.16 -1.00
CA TYR A 41 -17.94 -6.49 -2.30
C TYR A 41 -17.45 -7.41 -3.41
N SER A 42 -17.89 -7.13 -4.63
CA SER A 42 -17.39 -7.79 -5.84
C SER A 42 -15.91 -7.45 -6.07
N ARG A 43 -15.24 -8.21 -6.94
CA ARG A 43 -13.88 -7.92 -7.37
C ARG A 43 -13.76 -6.53 -8.01
N ALA A 44 -14.67 -6.20 -8.94
CA ALA A 44 -14.69 -4.91 -9.62
C ALA A 44 -14.94 -3.75 -8.66
N THR A 45 -15.89 -3.90 -7.72
CA THR A 45 -16.11 -2.90 -6.68
C THR A 45 -14.81 -2.67 -5.91
N LYS A 46 -14.15 -3.72 -5.38
CA LYS A 46 -12.87 -3.59 -4.65
C LYS A 46 -11.80 -2.84 -5.43
N GLN A 47 -11.65 -3.10 -6.73
CA GLN A 47 -10.72 -2.35 -7.57
C GLN A 47 -11.13 -0.87 -7.67
N GLY A 48 -12.42 -0.57 -7.81
CA GLY A 48 -12.95 0.79 -7.75
C GLY A 48 -12.68 1.51 -6.43
N ILE A 49 -12.79 0.80 -5.29
CA ILE A 49 -12.44 1.30 -3.95
C ILE A 49 -10.98 1.75 -3.91
N LEU A 50 -10.08 0.86 -4.34
CA LEU A 50 -8.64 1.13 -4.33
C LEU A 50 -8.33 2.36 -5.18
N LEU A 51 -8.87 2.43 -6.40
CA LEU A 51 -8.68 3.58 -7.29
C LEU A 51 -9.25 4.88 -6.72
N ALA A 52 -10.43 4.83 -6.07
CA ALA A 52 -11.00 5.98 -5.38
C ALA A 52 -10.04 6.50 -4.30
N ILE A 53 -9.51 5.60 -3.46
CA ILE A 53 -8.54 5.93 -2.40
C ILE A 53 -7.26 6.53 -2.98
N PHE A 54 -6.66 5.89 -4.00
CA PHE A 54 -5.46 6.41 -4.66
C PHE A 54 -5.70 7.78 -5.31
N LYS A 55 -6.87 8.01 -5.92
CA LYS A 55 -7.25 9.30 -6.50
C LYS A 55 -7.47 10.35 -5.41
N GLY A 56 -8.21 10.03 -4.35
CA GLY A 56 -8.56 10.95 -3.25
C GLY A 56 -7.36 11.41 -2.44
N LEU A 57 -6.37 10.55 -2.25
CA LEU A 57 -5.10 10.90 -1.60
C LEU A 57 -4.02 11.38 -2.59
N ASN A 58 -4.43 11.78 -3.80
CA ASN A 58 -3.58 12.40 -4.83
C ASN A 58 -2.41 11.52 -5.32
N VAL A 59 -2.45 10.20 -5.09
CA VAL A 59 -1.37 9.27 -5.47
C VAL A 59 -1.20 9.20 -6.99
N LEU A 60 -2.30 9.23 -7.74
CA LEU A 60 -2.25 9.20 -9.22
C LEU A 60 -1.46 10.37 -9.79
N THR A 61 -1.66 11.57 -9.22
CA THR A 61 -0.94 12.78 -9.61
C THR A 61 0.54 12.70 -9.21
N VAL A 62 0.83 12.26 -7.98
CA VAL A 62 2.20 12.11 -7.45
C VAL A 62 3.04 11.18 -8.32
N LEU A 63 2.46 10.08 -8.79
CA LEU A 63 3.15 9.10 -9.64
C LEU A 63 3.07 9.43 -11.14
N GLU A 64 2.34 10.49 -11.52
CA GLU A 64 1.97 10.81 -12.90
C GLU A 64 1.39 9.61 -13.68
N LEU A 65 0.45 8.90 -13.04
CA LEU A 65 -0.22 7.72 -13.57
C LEU A 65 -1.69 7.99 -13.91
N SER A 66 -2.15 7.39 -15.00
CA SER A 66 -3.58 7.30 -15.27
C SER A 66 -4.25 6.30 -14.33
N ALA A 67 -5.56 6.48 -14.07
CA ALA A 67 -6.34 5.50 -13.30
C ALA A 67 -6.30 4.10 -13.94
N SER A 68 -6.29 4.02 -15.26
CA SER A 68 -6.11 2.77 -16.02
C SER A 68 -4.77 2.08 -15.72
N SER A 69 -3.67 2.83 -15.65
CA SER A 69 -2.35 2.28 -15.31
C SER A 69 -2.29 1.80 -13.87
N MET A 70 -2.91 2.54 -12.94
CA MET A 70 -3.02 2.09 -11.55
C MET A 70 -3.90 0.84 -11.42
N LEU A 71 -4.98 0.73 -12.22
CA LEU A 71 -5.82 -0.47 -12.24
C LEU A 71 -5.05 -1.70 -12.71
N ASP A 72 -4.27 -1.60 -13.79
CA ASP A 72 -3.41 -2.70 -14.26
C ASP A 72 -2.44 -3.16 -13.16
N PHE A 73 -1.83 -2.23 -12.42
CA PHE A 73 -0.98 -2.54 -11.28
C PHE A 73 -1.76 -3.27 -10.16
N CYS A 74 -2.93 -2.76 -9.77
CA CYS A 74 -3.73 -3.38 -8.72
C CYS A 74 -4.20 -4.80 -9.09
N LEU A 75 -4.51 -5.05 -10.36
CA LEU A 75 -4.89 -6.38 -10.86
C LEU A 75 -3.72 -7.36 -10.86
N ASP A 76 -2.52 -6.90 -11.20
CA ASP A 76 -1.31 -7.72 -11.11
C ASP A 76 -0.94 -8.03 -9.66
N ILE A 77 -1.08 -7.06 -8.75
CA ILE A 77 -0.89 -7.30 -7.31
C ILE A 77 -1.93 -8.29 -6.78
N GLU A 78 -3.20 -8.15 -7.14
CA GLU A 78 -4.24 -9.12 -6.79
C GLU A 78 -3.86 -10.54 -7.20
N ALA A 79 -3.35 -10.72 -8.42
CA ALA A 79 -2.92 -12.01 -8.94
C ALA A 79 -1.74 -12.63 -8.18
N LEU A 80 -0.98 -11.84 -7.41
CA LEU A 80 0.11 -12.32 -6.54
C LEU A 80 -0.39 -12.81 -5.18
N TYR A 81 -1.63 -12.55 -4.79
CA TYR A 81 -2.20 -13.09 -3.55
C TYR A 81 -2.72 -14.52 -3.76
N ASN A 82 -2.34 -15.42 -2.85
CA ASN A 82 -2.88 -16.77 -2.85
C ASN A 82 -4.32 -16.79 -2.33
N ASN A 83 -5.08 -17.79 -2.77
CA ASN A 83 -6.42 -18.05 -2.24
C ASN A 83 -6.34 -18.76 -0.87
N VAL A 84 -6.05 -18.00 0.18
CA VAL A 84 -5.99 -18.46 1.58
C VAL A 84 -7.07 -17.75 2.41
N PRO A 85 -7.54 -18.32 3.54
CA PRO A 85 -8.71 -17.79 4.25
C PRO A 85 -8.57 -16.35 4.77
N TYR A 86 -7.36 -15.92 5.16
CA TYR A 86 -7.11 -14.61 5.75
C TYR A 86 -6.20 -13.72 4.89
N HIS A 87 -4.88 -14.00 4.82
CA HIS A 87 -3.86 -13.24 4.05
C HIS A 87 -4.04 -13.35 2.51
N SER A 88 -5.23 -13.00 2.05
CA SER A 88 -5.69 -12.94 0.67
C SER A 88 -5.78 -11.49 0.21
N PHE A 89 -6.11 -11.25 -1.06
CA PHE A 89 -6.31 -9.90 -1.56
C PHE A 89 -7.38 -9.11 -0.78
N ASN A 90 -8.37 -9.79 -0.19
CA ASN A 90 -9.34 -9.14 0.68
C ASN A 90 -8.66 -8.48 1.89
N HIS A 91 -7.68 -9.15 2.52
CA HIS A 91 -6.93 -8.57 3.62
C HIS A 91 -6.15 -7.32 3.18
N ALA A 92 -5.53 -7.35 2.01
CA ALA A 92 -4.83 -6.19 1.47
C ALA A 92 -5.77 -4.98 1.27
N VAL A 93 -6.95 -5.21 0.68
CA VAL A 93 -7.98 -4.16 0.52
C VAL A 93 -8.42 -3.63 1.89
N ASP A 94 -8.59 -4.52 2.88
CA ASP A 94 -8.91 -4.16 4.25
C ASP A 94 -7.91 -3.14 4.79
N VAL A 95 -6.62 -3.51 4.78
CA VAL A 95 -5.52 -2.69 5.30
C VAL A 95 -5.43 -1.35 4.58
N VAL A 96 -5.60 -1.30 3.26
CA VAL A 96 -5.61 -0.04 2.49
C VAL A 96 -6.77 0.87 2.92
N VAL A 97 -7.98 0.33 3.13
CA VAL A 97 -9.13 1.12 3.60
C VAL A 97 -8.90 1.66 5.02
N LYS A 98 -8.33 0.85 5.92
CA LYS A 98 -8.02 1.27 7.30
C LYS A 98 -6.94 2.36 7.31
N LEU A 99 -5.94 2.21 6.43
CA LEU A 99 -4.91 3.22 6.26
C LEU A 99 -5.49 4.53 5.70
N TYR A 100 -6.39 4.45 4.72
CA TYR A 100 -7.11 5.62 4.23
C TYR A 100 -7.87 6.34 5.36
N TYR A 101 -8.58 5.61 6.22
CA TYR A 101 -9.27 6.18 7.38
C TYR A 101 -8.30 6.96 8.29
N MET A 102 -7.12 6.40 8.59
CA MET A 102 -6.11 7.10 9.37
C MET A 102 -5.59 8.36 8.67
N LEU A 103 -5.31 8.28 7.37
CA LEU A 103 -4.75 9.38 6.59
C LEU A 103 -5.75 10.52 6.40
N HIS A 104 -7.00 10.20 6.06
CA HIS A 104 -8.05 11.15 5.70
C HIS A 104 -8.84 11.60 6.94
N ASP A 105 -9.53 10.69 7.63
CA ASP A 105 -10.49 11.02 8.70
C ASP A 105 -9.79 11.38 10.01
N LEU A 106 -8.66 10.75 10.32
CA LEU A 106 -7.83 11.12 11.47
C LEU A 106 -6.75 12.16 11.12
N HIS A 107 -6.79 12.70 9.90
CA HIS A 107 -5.92 13.76 9.40
C HIS A 107 -4.41 13.46 9.49
N ALA A 108 -4.01 12.18 9.50
CA ALA A 108 -2.60 11.81 9.57
C ALA A 108 -1.82 12.22 8.30
N ALA A 109 -2.51 12.40 7.16
CA ALA A 109 -1.90 12.87 5.92
C ALA A 109 -1.22 14.25 6.07
N ALA A 110 -1.67 15.11 6.99
CA ALA A 110 -1.07 16.42 7.22
C ALA A 110 0.38 16.36 7.76
N TYR A 111 0.83 15.20 8.23
CA TYR A 111 2.16 14.99 8.81
C TYR A 111 3.10 14.21 7.89
N LEU A 112 2.67 13.87 6.68
CA LEU A 112 3.42 13.04 5.73
C LEU A 112 3.59 13.80 4.41
N ALA A 113 4.71 13.57 3.72
CA ALA A 113 4.82 14.02 2.34
C ALA A 113 3.88 13.22 1.45
N SER A 114 3.45 13.85 0.36
CA SER A 114 2.63 13.25 -0.69
C SER A 114 3.23 11.93 -1.25
N TYR A 115 4.56 11.88 -1.44
CA TYR A 115 5.24 10.65 -1.86
C TYR A 115 5.35 9.59 -0.76
N ASP A 116 5.38 9.98 0.52
CA ASP A 116 5.35 9.02 1.63
C ASP A 116 3.96 8.38 1.74
N ILE A 117 2.89 9.16 1.51
CA ILE A 117 1.52 8.66 1.45
C ILE A 117 1.37 7.63 0.31
N ALA A 118 1.89 7.95 -0.88
CA ALA A 118 1.91 7.04 -2.01
C ALA A 118 2.67 5.74 -1.69
N ALA A 119 3.88 5.85 -1.15
CA ALA A 119 4.68 4.69 -0.73
C ALA A 119 3.95 3.84 0.32
N LEU A 120 3.28 4.47 1.30
CA LEU A 120 2.57 3.78 2.37
C LEU A 120 1.37 3.00 1.84
N LEU A 121 0.55 3.59 0.96
CA LEU A 121 -0.58 2.89 0.33
C LEU A 121 -0.14 1.75 -0.59
N ILE A 122 0.92 1.93 -1.37
CA ILE A 122 1.50 0.86 -2.19
C ILE A 122 2.01 -0.28 -1.29
N SER A 123 2.73 0.05 -0.22
CA SER A 123 3.24 -0.96 0.72
C SER A 123 2.10 -1.75 1.38
N ALA A 124 1.03 -1.07 1.82
CA ALA A 124 -0.15 -1.69 2.40
C ALA A 124 -0.84 -2.68 1.43
N LEU A 125 -0.97 -2.30 0.16
CA LEU A 125 -1.55 -3.16 -0.86
C LEU A 125 -0.68 -4.40 -1.14
N CYS A 126 0.65 -4.30 -1.00
CA CYS A 126 1.59 -5.35 -1.38
C CYS A 126 2.10 -6.22 -0.22
N HIS A 127 1.83 -5.85 1.04
CA HIS A 127 2.60 -6.35 2.19
C HIS A 127 2.55 -7.87 2.40
N ASP A 128 1.51 -8.53 1.92
CA ASP A 128 1.28 -9.98 2.07
C ASP A 128 1.24 -10.71 0.71
N CYS A 129 1.77 -10.10 -0.36
CA CYS A 129 1.88 -10.75 -1.66
C CYS A 129 2.58 -12.11 -1.54
N GLY A 130 2.01 -13.15 -2.15
CA GLY A 130 2.57 -14.50 -2.13
C GLY A 130 2.40 -15.28 -0.82
N HIS A 131 1.70 -14.74 0.19
CA HIS A 131 1.56 -15.38 1.50
C HIS A 131 0.87 -16.77 1.39
N PRO A 132 1.47 -17.87 1.88
CA PRO A 132 0.97 -19.24 1.67
C PRO A 132 -0.08 -19.70 2.70
N GLY A 133 -0.44 -18.84 3.64
CA GLY A 133 -1.41 -19.12 4.72
C GLY A 133 -0.78 -19.73 5.98
N MET A 134 0.54 -19.90 5.99
CA MET A 134 1.34 -20.42 7.11
C MET A 134 2.45 -19.44 7.45
N ASN A 135 2.73 -19.25 8.75
CA ASN A 135 3.65 -18.23 9.25
C ASN A 135 5.16 -18.55 9.06
N ASN A 136 6.02 -17.57 9.37
CA ASN A 136 7.49 -17.67 9.27
C ASN A 136 8.07 -18.87 10.06
N LEU A 137 7.52 -19.20 11.24
CA LEU A 137 7.97 -20.34 12.04
C LEU A 137 7.69 -21.68 11.34
N PHE A 138 6.53 -21.81 10.70
CA PHE A 138 6.22 -22.97 9.88
C PHE A 138 7.19 -23.09 8.70
N GLN A 139 7.43 -22.00 7.95
CA GLN A 139 8.35 -22.02 6.80
C GLN A 139 9.73 -22.54 7.21
N LYS A 140 10.26 -22.03 8.33
CA LYS A 140 11.55 -22.45 8.89
C LYS A 140 11.56 -23.91 9.31
N ASN A 141 10.56 -24.36 10.07
CA ASN A 141 10.50 -25.73 10.58
C ASN A 141 10.31 -26.76 9.46
N ALA A 142 9.55 -26.42 8.43
CA ALA A 142 9.33 -27.26 7.27
C ALA A 142 10.47 -27.17 6.23
N ASN A 143 11.48 -26.32 6.46
CA ASN A 143 12.60 -26.08 5.55
C ASN A 143 12.16 -25.82 4.09
N THR A 144 11.14 -24.98 3.92
CA THR A 144 10.57 -24.67 2.60
C THR A 144 11.58 -23.92 1.72
N GLU A 145 11.35 -23.89 0.41
CA GLU A 145 12.22 -23.14 -0.52
C GLU A 145 12.35 -21.66 -0.14
N LEU A 146 11.27 -21.05 0.38
CA LEU A 146 11.30 -19.68 0.89
C LEU A 146 12.24 -19.54 2.10
N ALA A 147 12.19 -20.50 3.05
CA ALA A 147 13.06 -20.50 4.21
C ALA A 147 14.54 -20.78 3.87
N GLN A 148 14.80 -21.47 2.76
CA GLN A 148 16.16 -21.65 2.24
C GLN A 148 16.68 -20.38 1.54
N ARG A 149 15.79 -19.59 0.92
CA ARG A 149 16.12 -18.35 0.21
C ARG A 149 16.31 -17.15 1.15
N TYR A 150 15.46 -17.01 2.16
CA TYR A 150 15.44 -15.85 3.05
C TYR A 150 15.87 -16.24 4.48
N PRO A 151 16.88 -15.57 5.06
CA PRO A 151 17.40 -15.93 6.38
C PRO A 151 16.52 -15.47 7.56
N ASP A 152 15.77 -14.38 7.38
CA ASP A 152 14.88 -13.74 8.36
C ASP A 152 13.69 -13.09 7.63
N ALA A 153 12.61 -12.75 8.36
CA ALA A 153 11.42 -12.12 7.80
C ALA A 153 10.99 -12.77 6.46
N ILE A 154 10.89 -14.11 6.47
CA ILE A 154 10.87 -14.94 5.25
C ILE A 154 9.74 -14.50 4.30
N LEU A 155 8.54 -14.33 4.85
CA LEU A 155 7.35 -13.97 4.09
C LEU A 155 7.38 -12.50 3.68
N GLU A 156 7.80 -11.60 4.57
CA GLU A 156 7.84 -10.16 4.30
C GLU A 156 8.87 -9.84 3.20
N ARG A 157 10.04 -10.51 3.21
CA ARG A 157 11.03 -10.40 2.13
C ARG A 157 10.51 -10.96 0.82
N TYR A 158 9.77 -12.06 0.85
CA TYR A 158 9.14 -12.60 -0.35
C TYR A 158 8.10 -11.63 -0.94
N SER A 159 7.26 -11.03 -0.09
CA SER A 159 6.30 -10.01 -0.50
C SER A 159 7.00 -8.76 -1.06
N VAL A 160 8.13 -8.34 -0.48
CA VAL A 160 8.98 -7.28 -1.04
C VAL A 160 9.47 -7.61 -2.45
N ASP A 161 10.02 -8.80 -2.67
CA ASP A 161 10.54 -9.20 -4.00
C ASP A 161 9.42 -9.14 -5.06
N LEU A 162 8.23 -9.64 -4.73
CA LEU A 162 7.06 -9.59 -5.62
C LEU A 162 6.57 -8.16 -5.85
N ALA A 163 6.51 -7.34 -4.80
CA ALA A 163 6.09 -5.94 -4.87
C ALA A 163 7.03 -5.13 -5.77
N VAL A 164 8.34 -5.24 -5.56
CA VAL A 164 9.36 -4.54 -6.36
C VAL A 164 9.28 -4.97 -7.82
N GLY A 165 9.17 -6.27 -8.10
CA GLY A 165 9.02 -6.76 -9.48
C GLY A 165 7.77 -6.19 -10.18
N CYS A 166 6.66 -6.07 -9.45
CA CYS A 166 5.44 -5.46 -10.00
C CYS A 166 5.57 -3.94 -10.19
N ILE A 167 6.17 -3.22 -9.23
CA ILE A 167 6.46 -1.77 -9.33
C ILE A 167 7.31 -1.47 -10.56
N GLU A 168 8.37 -2.26 -10.79
CA GLU A 168 9.27 -2.13 -11.94
C GLU A 168 8.55 -2.45 -13.26
N LYS A 169 7.77 -3.55 -13.31
CA LYS A 169 6.98 -3.94 -14.49
C LYS A 169 6.08 -2.81 -14.99
N HIS A 170 5.43 -2.10 -14.07
CA HIS A 170 4.49 -1.01 -14.39
C HIS A 170 5.15 0.37 -14.43
N GLY A 171 6.43 0.48 -14.08
CA GLY A 171 7.16 1.75 -14.04
C GLY A 171 6.53 2.77 -13.09
N LEU A 172 6.01 2.33 -11.94
CA LEU A 172 5.23 3.17 -11.01
C LEU A 172 5.98 4.43 -10.57
N LEU A 173 7.29 4.33 -10.40
CA LEU A 173 8.15 5.41 -9.87
C LEU A 173 8.95 6.13 -10.97
N ARG A 174 8.63 5.93 -12.25
CA ARG A 174 9.45 6.45 -13.36
C ARG A 174 9.48 7.98 -13.49
N ASN A 175 8.47 8.67 -12.94
CA ASN A 175 8.24 10.11 -13.15
C ASN A 175 8.35 10.93 -11.83
N VAL A 176 8.90 10.35 -10.75
CA VAL A 176 8.88 11.00 -9.42
C VAL A 176 10.11 11.86 -9.12
N GLU A 177 11.05 11.97 -10.07
CA GLU A 177 12.38 12.59 -9.88
C GLU A 177 12.33 14.06 -9.42
N ASN A 178 11.28 14.79 -9.83
CA ASN A 178 11.15 16.24 -9.56
C ASN A 178 10.17 16.58 -8.42
N LEU A 179 9.69 15.59 -7.66
CA LEU A 179 8.75 15.84 -6.57
C LEU A 179 9.42 16.66 -5.46
N ARG A 180 8.83 17.83 -5.18
CA ARG A 180 9.19 18.67 -4.04
C ARG A 180 8.03 18.67 -3.06
N ASP A 181 8.31 18.38 -1.80
CA ASP A 181 7.28 18.39 -0.76
C ASP A 181 7.62 19.38 0.36
N PRO A 182 6.69 20.26 0.76
CA PRO A 182 6.89 21.21 1.85
C PRO A 182 7.31 20.58 3.17
N VAL A 183 6.87 19.34 3.47
CA VAL A 183 7.17 18.63 4.73
C VAL A 183 8.67 18.43 4.92
N TYR A 184 9.42 18.24 3.83
CA TYR A 184 10.87 18.04 3.84
C TYR A 184 11.63 19.18 3.14
N SER A 185 11.03 20.37 3.08
CA SER A 185 11.63 21.55 2.41
C SER A 185 12.89 22.08 3.09
N ASP A 186 13.16 21.70 4.35
CA ASP A 186 14.30 22.16 5.13
C ASP A 186 15.44 21.12 5.15
N ARG A 187 16.52 21.45 4.42
CA ARG A 187 17.94 21.11 4.67
C ARG A 187 18.52 19.77 4.20
N THR A 188 19.58 19.93 3.40
CA THR A 188 20.85 19.17 3.45
C THR A 188 20.86 17.69 3.07
N THR A 189 19.72 17.07 2.80
CA THR A 189 19.72 15.75 2.17
C THR A 189 20.29 15.92 0.77
N VAL A 190 21.50 15.40 0.56
CA VAL A 190 22.01 14.99 -0.76
C VAL A 190 20.80 14.48 -1.54
N GLU A 191 20.58 14.98 -2.76
CA GLU A 191 19.46 14.63 -3.64
C GLU A 191 19.40 13.11 -3.86
N ALA A 192 18.96 12.38 -2.84
CA ALA A 192 18.64 10.99 -2.92
C ALA A 192 17.39 10.96 -3.77
N ASP A 193 17.57 10.42 -4.97
CA ASP A 193 16.52 10.15 -5.94
C ASP A 193 15.22 9.77 -5.21
N VAL A 194 14.16 10.55 -5.44
CA VAL A 194 12.87 10.36 -4.78
C VAL A 194 12.34 8.95 -5.04
N ALA A 195 12.59 8.39 -6.23
CA ALA A 195 12.21 7.02 -6.54
C ALA A 195 12.91 6.03 -5.60
N SER A 196 14.23 6.18 -5.42
CA SER A 196 15.02 5.39 -4.47
C SER A 196 14.51 5.52 -3.02
N ARG A 197 14.13 6.73 -2.59
CA ARG A 197 13.54 6.96 -1.25
C ARG A 197 12.19 6.29 -1.11
N MET A 198 11.28 6.46 -2.07
CA MET A 198 9.97 5.80 -2.05
C MET A 198 10.11 4.29 -2.04
N LEU A 199 11.01 3.74 -2.86
CA LEU A 199 11.28 2.31 -2.92
C LEU A 199 11.87 1.78 -1.60
N PHE A 200 12.75 2.54 -0.97
CA PHE A 200 13.24 2.25 0.37
C PHE A 200 12.11 2.25 1.41
N SER A 201 11.23 3.25 1.40
CA SER A 201 10.07 3.34 2.30
C SER A 201 9.12 2.16 2.10
N ILE A 202 8.80 1.79 0.86
CA ILE A 202 7.94 0.64 0.54
C ILE A 202 8.54 -0.64 1.12
N ARG A 203 9.83 -0.91 0.85
CA ARG A 203 10.53 -2.10 1.38
C ARG A 203 10.52 -2.12 2.90
N SER A 204 10.84 -0.98 3.51
CA SER A 204 10.93 -0.86 4.97
C SER A 204 9.58 -1.04 5.64
N ALA A 205 8.51 -0.49 5.06
CA ALA A 205 7.16 -0.63 5.58
C ALA A 205 6.66 -2.09 5.52
N ILE A 206 6.91 -2.79 4.41
CA ILE A 206 6.57 -4.23 4.30
C ILE A 206 7.39 -5.05 5.30
N LEU A 207 8.70 -4.83 5.40
CA LEU A 207 9.53 -5.55 6.38
C LEU A 207 9.13 -5.27 7.84
N ALA A 208 8.52 -4.11 8.11
CA ALA A 208 8.04 -3.76 9.44
C ALA A 208 6.74 -4.49 9.85
N THR A 209 6.07 -5.19 8.92
CA THR A 209 4.89 -6.00 9.25
C THR A 209 5.26 -7.36 9.86
N ASP A 210 6.55 -7.74 9.86
CA ASP A 210 7.03 -8.89 10.63
C ASP A 210 6.74 -8.67 12.12
N MET A 211 5.85 -9.48 12.68
CA MET A 211 5.41 -9.35 14.07
C MET A 211 6.53 -9.56 15.09
N THR A 212 7.69 -10.12 14.71
CA THR A 212 8.89 -10.14 15.58
C THR A 212 9.44 -8.73 15.84
N ARG A 213 9.15 -7.75 14.97
CA ARG A 213 9.55 -6.34 15.11
C ARG A 213 8.53 -5.48 15.86
N HIS A 214 7.33 -6.01 16.14
CA HIS A 214 6.20 -5.26 16.69
C HIS A 214 6.57 -4.41 17.92
N PHE A 215 7.23 -5.02 18.91
CA PHE A 215 7.57 -4.30 20.14
C PHE A 215 8.60 -3.19 19.93
N GLY A 216 9.49 -3.34 18.96
CA GLY A 216 10.41 -2.27 18.56
C GLY A 216 9.65 -1.07 17.99
N VAL A 217 8.74 -1.32 17.05
CA VAL A 217 7.90 -0.27 16.43
C VAL A 217 7.04 0.45 17.48
N VAL A 218 6.47 -0.29 18.44
CA VAL A 218 5.68 0.32 19.54
C VAL A 218 6.54 1.26 20.39
N GLU A 219 7.79 0.89 20.66
CA GLU A 219 8.69 1.73 21.46
C GLU A 219 9.14 2.98 20.70
N ASP A 220 9.37 2.88 19.39
CA ASP A 220 9.64 4.03 18.51
C ASP A 220 8.45 5.00 18.51
N CYS A 221 7.22 4.49 18.42
CA CYS A 221 6.00 5.29 18.51
C CYS A 221 5.87 6.01 19.87
N ARG A 222 6.16 5.34 20.99
CA ARG A 222 6.15 5.97 22.32
C ARG A 222 7.19 7.08 22.42
N SER A 223 8.38 6.84 21.88
CA SER A 223 9.45 7.82 21.83
C SER A 223 9.03 9.05 21.03
N LEU A 224 8.40 8.85 19.86
CA LEU A 224 7.86 9.94 19.04
C LEU A 224 6.81 10.76 19.78
N VAL A 225 5.84 10.12 20.44
CA VAL A 225 4.82 10.80 21.25
C VAL A 225 5.48 11.66 22.33
N SER A 226 6.51 11.15 23.01
CA SER A 226 7.23 11.90 24.04
C SER A 226 7.89 13.17 23.48
N VAL A 227 8.42 13.12 22.26
CA VAL A 227 9.04 14.26 21.56
C VAL A 227 7.97 15.28 21.16
N LEU A 228 6.87 14.83 20.56
CA LEU A 228 5.78 15.70 20.11
C LEU A 228 5.13 16.43 21.29
N LEU A 229 4.86 15.73 22.40
CA LEU A 229 4.30 16.34 23.62
C LEU A 229 5.25 17.40 24.23
N LYS A 230 6.58 17.21 24.14
CA LYS A 230 7.55 18.22 24.59
C LYS A 230 7.55 19.45 23.70
N LYS A 231 7.38 19.30 22.38
CA LYS A 231 7.29 20.41 21.44
C LYS A 231 6.00 21.21 21.60
N ALA A 232 4.86 20.56 21.82
CA ALA A 232 3.56 21.21 21.97
C ALA A 232 3.42 22.06 23.25
N ARG A 233 4.31 21.87 24.24
CA ARG A 233 4.34 22.65 25.49
C ARG A 233 5.20 23.92 25.41
N ARG A 234 5.90 24.14 24.30
CA ARG A 234 6.72 25.33 24.03
C ARG A 234 5.97 26.27 23.12
#